data_AF-A0A932Q396-F1
#
_entry.id   AF-A0A932Q396-F1
#
_cell.length_a   1.000
_cell.length_b   1.000
_cell.length_c   1.000
_cell.angle_alpha   90.00
_cell.angle_beta   90.00
_cell.angle_gamma   90.00
#
_symmetry.space_group_name_H-M   'P 1'
#
loop_
_entity.id
_entity.type
_entity.pdbx_description
1 polymer ?
#
loop_
_entity_poly.entity_id
_entity_poly.type
_entity_poly.pdbx_seq_one_letter_code
_entity_poly.pdbx_strand_id
1 'polypeptide(L)'
;MPVPSQKKIAIVLSGGGARGAYEAGIIHYIRTMLPKSVSERHFDIHCGASVGAINTAFLAATAHDSKLQGELIWKLWTDVREDNI
;
A
#
# COMPACT_ATOMS: atom_id res chain seq x y z
N MET A 1 -14.97 32.15 8.31
CA MET A 1 -14.74 31.02 9.25
C MET A 1 -13.71 30.10 8.62
N PRO A 2 -12.67 29.63 9.34
CA PRO A 2 -11.74 28.66 8.78
C PRO A 2 -12.48 27.35 8.48
N VAL A 3 -12.31 26.83 7.26
CA VAL A 3 -12.81 25.50 6.90
C VAL A 3 -12.04 24.48 7.74
N PRO A 4 -12.71 23.55 8.45
CA PRO A 4 -12.01 22.49 9.17
C PRO A 4 -11.08 21.75 8.21
N SER A 5 -9.79 21.64 8.54
CA SER A 5 -8.88 20.90 7.66
C SER A 5 -9.33 19.44 7.63
N GLN A 6 -9.50 18.90 6.42
CA GLN A 6 -9.84 17.50 6.24
C GLN A 6 -8.72 16.64 6.87
N LYS A 7 -9.11 15.66 7.70
CA LYS A 7 -8.14 14.75 8.33
C LYS A 7 -7.40 13.97 7.25
N LYS A 8 -6.10 14.24 7.11
CA LYS A 8 -5.20 13.49 6.23
C LYS A 8 -4.84 12.15 6.85
N ILE A 9 -4.71 11.13 6.03
CA ILE A 9 -4.27 9.80 6.44
C ILE A 9 -2.92 9.49 5.80
N ALA A 10 -1.99 9.02 6.62
CA ALA A 10 -0.71 8.50 6.18
C ALA A 10 -0.70 6.97 6.21
N ILE A 11 -0.04 6.36 5.23
CA ILE A 11 0.46 4.99 5.32
C ILE A 11 1.97 5.03 5.54
N VAL A 12 2.44 4.31 6.56
CA VAL A 12 3.84 4.27 6.96
C VAL A 12 4.31 2.82 6.92
N LEU A 13 5.26 2.53 6.04
CA LEU A 13 5.79 1.19 5.80
C LEU A 13 7.25 1.12 6.23
N SER A 14 7.60 0.06 6.94
CA SER A 14 8.89 -0.10 7.59
C SER A 14 9.93 -0.73 6.66
N GLY A 15 11.21 -0.61 7.03
CA GLY A 15 12.26 -1.44 6.43
C GLY A 15 12.20 -2.87 6.95
N GLY A 16 12.63 -3.84 6.14
CA GLY A 16 12.57 -5.24 6.56
C GLY A 16 12.98 -6.30 5.52
N GLY A 17 13.51 -5.89 4.37
CA GLY A 17 13.86 -6.82 3.28
C GLY A 17 12.66 -7.65 2.84
N ALA A 18 12.82 -8.97 2.73
CA ALA A 18 11.74 -9.88 2.33
C ALA A 18 10.46 -9.79 3.18
N ARG A 19 10.55 -9.28 4.42
CA ARG A 19 9.36 -9.06 5.28
C ARG A 19 8.40 -7.99 4.75
N GLY A 20 8.78 -7.22 3.72
CA GLY A 20 7.84 -6.36 2.98
C GLY A 20 6.64 -7.12 2.41
N ALA A 21 6.75 -8.44 2.23
CA ALA A 21 5.62 -9.31 1.88
C ALA A 21 4.48 -9.27 2.93
N TYR A 22 4.78 -9.05 4.21
CA TYR A 22 3.75 -8.94 5.25
C TYR A 22 2.94 -7.65 5.09
N GLU A 23 3.62 -6.55 4.78
CA GLU A 23 2.96 -5.27 4.48
C GLU A 23 2.08 -5.41 3.24
N ALA A 24 2.57 -6.09 2.20
CA ALA A 24 1.80 -6.37 0.99
C ALA A 24 0.54 -7.19 1.26
N GLY A 25 0.61 -8.21 2.11
CA GLY A 25 -0.55 -8.99 2.55
C GLY A 25 -1.59 -8.14 3.27
N ILE A 26 -1.16 -7.24 4.16
CA ILE A 26 -2.07 -6.30 4.85
C ILE A 26 -2.71 -5.32 3.86
N ILE A 27 -1.94 -4.78 2.92
CA ILE A 27 -2.46 -3.87 1.89
C ILE A 27 -3.49 -4.60 1.02
N HIS A 28 -3.17 -5.82 0.57
CA HIS A 28 -4.11 -6.65 -0.18
C HIS A 28 -5.41 -6.81 0.60
N TYR A 29 -5.33 -7.23 1.87
CA TYR A 29 -6.49 -7.37 2.74
C TYR A 29 -7.32 -6.08 2.87
N ILE A 30 -6.67 -4.94 3.10
CA ILE A 30 -7.35 -3.64 3.19
C ILE A 30 -8.12 -3.32 1.89
N ARG A 31 -7.53 -3.62 0.73
CA ARG A 31 -8.10 -3.30 -0.58
C ARG A 31 -9.15 -4.29 -1.06
N THR A 32 -9.09 -5.56 -0.65
CA THR A 32 -9.95 -6.61 -1.22
C THR A 32 -10.99 -7.17 -0.26
N MET A 33 -10.76 -7.11 1.07
CA MET A 33 -11.61 -7.78 2.06
C MET A 33 -12.36 -6.82 3.00
N LEU A 34 -11.95 -5.56 3.11
CA LEU A 34 -12.64 -4.58 3.95
C LEU A 34 -13.81 -3.88 3.22
N PRO A 35 -14.76 -3.27 3.97
CA PRO A 35 -15.84 -2.50 3.36
C PRO A 35 -15.33 -1.37 2.45
N LYS A 36 -16.10 -1.01 1.42
CA LYS A 36 -15.74 0.02 0.43
C LYS A 36 -15.30 1.35 1.03
N SER A 37 -15.90 1.78 2.14
CA SER A 37 -15.53 3.00 2.85
C SER A 37 -14.08 3.01 3.35
N VAL A 38 -13.47 1.84 3.51
CA VAL A 38 -12.07 1.64 3.88
C VAL A 38 -11.25 1.23 2.67
N SER A 39 -11.71 0.26 1.89
CA SER A 39 -10.94 -0.30 0.78
C SER A 39 -10.71 0.68 -0.36
N GLU A 40 -11.62 1.62 -0.61
CA GLU A 40 -11.50 2.66 -1.64
C GLU A 40 -10.84 3.96 -1.10
N ARG A 41 -10.46 3.99 0.18
CA ARG A 41 -9.91 5.19 0.80
C ARG A 41 -8.51 5.52 0.28
N HIS A 42 -8.29 6.77 -0.12
CA HIS A 42 -6.96 7.24 -0.50
C HIS A 42 -6.08 7.50 0.73
N PHE A 43 -4.78 7.24 0.58
CA PHE A 43 -3.75 7.67 1.54
C PHE A 43 -3.16 8.98 1.03
N ASP A 44 -3.27 10.04 1.83
CA ASP A 44 -2.78 11.38 1.46
C ASP A 44 -1.25 11.48 1.56
N ILE A 45 -0.64 10.66 2.42
CA ILE A 45 0.79 10.69 2.72
C ILE A 45 1.32 9.25 2.63
N HIS A 46 2.39 9.08 1.86
CA HIS A 46 3.10 7.81 1.73
C HIS A 46 4.49 7.99 2.35
N CYS A 47 4.82 7.18 3.35
CA CYS A 47 6.13 7.15 3.96
C CYS A 47 6.64 5.70 3.99
N GLY A 48 7.86 5.48 3.52
CA GLY A 48 8.48 4.16 3.59
C GLY A 48 9.99 4.21 3.55
N ALA A 49 10.63 3.18 4.11
CA ALA A 49 12.08 3.02 4.12
C ALA A 49 12.48 1.64 3.58
N SER A 50 13.54 1.57 2.76
CA SER A 50 14.01 0.31 2.16
C SER A 50 12.87 -0.41 1.42
N VAL A 51 12.53 -1.65 1.79
CA VAL A 51 11.40 -2.38 1.20
C VAL A 51 10.07 -1.64 1.37
N GLY A 52 9.86 -0.96 2.50
CA GLY A 52 8.68 -0.14 2.71
C GLY A 52 8.58 1.00 1.70
N ALA A 53 9.72 1.54 1.24
CA ALA A 53 9.75 2.55 0.17
C ALA A 53 9.33 1.98 -1.19
N ILE A 54 9.72 0.73 -1.49
CA ILE A 54 9.27 0.02 -2.70
C ILE A 54 7.75 -0.14 -2.66
N ASN A 55 7.21 -0.63 -1.53
CA ASN A 55 5.77 -0.77 -1.33
C ASN A 55 5.04 0.58 -1.43
N THR A 56 5.54 1.64 -0.81
CA THR A 56 4.90 2.97 -0.90
C THR A 56 4.99 3.59 -2.29
N ALA A 57 6.09 3.39 -3.03
CA ALA A 57 6.20 3.82 -4.41
C ALA A 57 5.17 3.09 -5.30
N PHE A 58 5.03 1.77 -5.11
CA PHE A 58 4.00 0.98 -5.78
C PHE A 58 2.58 1.48 -5.48
N LEU A 59 2.29 1.77 -4.20
CA LEU A 59 1.00 2.32 -3.78
C LEU A 59 0.72 3.68 -4.41
N ALA A 60 1.71 4.57 -4.46
CA ALA A 60 1.57 5.88 -5.07
C ALA A 60 1.31 5.76 -6.59
N ALA A 61 2.03 4.87 -7.28
CA ALA A 61 1.88 4.65 -8.72
C ALA A 61 0.49 4.07 -9.09
N THR A 62 -0.10 3.29 -8.20
CA THR A 62 -1.41 2.63 -8.38
C THR A 62 -2.55 3.34 -7.65
N ALA A 63 -2.34 4.55 -7.11
CA ALA A 63 -3.29 5.23 -6.23
C ALA A 63 -4.66 5.56 -6.86
N HIS A 64 -4.75 5.51 -8.19
CA HIS A 64 -5.98 5.76 -8.95
C HIS A 64 -6.94 4.57 -8.98
N ASP A 65 -6.48 3.35 -8.69
CA ASP A 65 -7.31 2.14 -8.66
C ASP A 65 -6.95 1.30 -7.44
N SER A 66 -7.75 1.46 -6.39
CA SER A 66 -7.55 0.80 -5.08
C SER A 66 -7.71 -0.72 -5.16
N LYS A 67 -8.60 -1.23 -6.02
CA LYS A 67 -8.81 -2.67 -6.17
C LYS A 67 -7.63 -3.30 -6.92
N LEU A 68 -7.25 -2.72 -8.06
CA LEU A 68 -6.10 -3.16 -8.83
C LEU A 68 -4.81 -3.10 -7.99
N GLN A 69 -4.65 -2.03 -7.20
CA GLN A 69 -3.53 -1.89 -6.26
C GLN A 69 -3.43 -3.09 -5.31
N GLY A 70 -4.54 -3.54 -4.73
CA GLY A 70 -4.58 -4.70 -3.84
C GLY A 70 -4.20 -6.02 -4.52
N GLU A 71 -4.68 -6.24 -5.75
CA GLU A 71 -4.38 -7.46 -6.51
C GLU A 71 -2.92 -7.49 -7.00
N LEU A 72 -2.43 -6.37 -7.52
CA LEU A 72 -1.10 -6.28 -8.09
C LEU A 72 0.01 -6.32 -7.04
N ILE A 73 -0.19 -5.70 -5.86
CA ILE A 73 0.82 -5.80 -4.79
C ILE A 73 0.91 -7.24 -4.26
N TRP A 74 -0.22 -7.93 -4.16
CA TRP A 74 -0.26 -9.34 -3.80
C TRP A 74 0.53 -10.18 -4.82
N LYS A 75 0.19 -10.03 -6.10
CA LYS A 75 0.86 -10.74 -7.19
C LYS A 75 2.37 -10.50 -7.20
N LEU A 76 2.79 -9.22 -7.10
CA LEU A 76 4.19 -8.85 -7.04
C LEU A 76 4.92 -9.66 -5.96
N TRP A 77 4.40 -9.66 -4.74
CA TRP A 77 5.07 -10.30 -3.61
C TRP A 77 4.97 -11.82 -3.60
N THR A 78 3.93 -12.42 -4.20
CA THR A 78 3.86 -13.88 -4.37
C THR A 78 4.76 -14.40 -5.49
N ASP A 79 5.12 -13.54 -6.44
CA ASP A 79 5.93 -13.91 -7.62
C ASP A 79 7.43 -13.69 -7.39
N VAL A 80 7.85 -12.83 -6.45
CA VAL A 80 9.27 -12.60 -6.14
C VAL A 80 9.96 -13.90 -5.70
N ARG A 81 11.13 -14.15 -6.27
CA ARG A 81 12.04 -15.28 -6.06
C ARG A 81 13.47 -14.78 -6.23
N GLU A 82 14.45 -15.46 -5.65
CA GLU A 82 15.86 -15.08 -5.77
C GLU A 82 16.35 -15.01 -7.23
N ASP A 83 15.79 -15.84 -8.11
CA ASP A 83 16.14 -15.92 -9.53
C ASP A 83 15.44 -14.88 -10.42
N ASN A 84 14.61 -13.99 -9.85
CA ASN A 84 13.88 -12.97 -10.60
C ASN A 84 13.97 -11.55 -10.01
N ILE A 85 15.01 -11.28 -9.22
CA ILE A 85 15.32 -9.96 -8.64
C ILE A 85 16.48 -9.30 -9.39
#